data_AF-A0A6V8PM50-F1
#
_entry.id   AF-A0A6V8PM50-F1
#
_cell.length_a   1.000
_cell.length_b   1.000
_cell.length_c   1.000
_cell.angle_alpha   90.00
_cell.angle_beta   90.00
_cell.angle_gamma   90.00
#
_symmetry.space_group_name_H-M   'P 1'
#
loop_
_entity.id
_entity.type
_entity.pdbx_description
1 polymer ?
#
loop_
_entity_poly.entity_id
_entity_poly.type
_entity_poly.pdbx_seq_one_letter_code
_entity_poly.pdbx_strand_id
1 'polypeptide(L)'
;IFEVFVDTIVVCMITGLAILVTGAYTLTDPATGTGFTGALLTIEAFKQVLPVLGAYIVVGGMLLTAYDTNLAWCFYGETCGAYLVGGKIRMPYRVAWLPFVMIGALGGLRLVWDVADTLNALMAIPNMIAILLLAGLAAKLLKDFLQGAPYTPPA
;
A
#
# COMPACT_ATOMS: atom_id res chain seq x y z
N ILE A 1 10.09 -5.91 -8.08
CA ILE A 1 11.35 -5.51 -7.41
C ILE A 1 11.51 -3.99 -7.42
N PHE A 2 11.51 -3.33 -8.58
CA PHE A 2 11.67 -1.87 -8.67
C PHE A 2 10.61 -1.09 -7.88
N GLU A 3 9.35 -1.53 -7.93
CA GLU A 3 8.23 -0.94 -7.18
C GLU A 3 8.52 -0.79 -5.68
N VAL A 4 8.88 -1.88 -5.00
CA VAL A 4 9.17 -1.89 -3.56
C VAL A 4 10.37 -1.01 -3.21
N PHE A 5 11.39 -0.95 -4.08
CA PHE A 5 12.53 -0.07 -3.88
C PHE A 5 12.11 1.41 -3.91
N VAL A 6 11.33 1.81 -4.93
CA VAL A 6 10.87 3.20 -5.04
C VAL A 6 9.94 3.56 -3.89
N ASP A 7 8.97 2.71 -3.58
CA ASP A 7 8.00 2.96 -2.50
C ASP A 7 8.70 3.13 -1.14
N THR A 8 9.45 2.13 -0.70
CA THR A 8 9.95 2.11 0.68
C THR A 8 11.26 2.87 0.85
N ILE A 9 12.23 2.69 -0.06
CA ILE A 9 13.58 3.27 0.09
C ILE A 9 13.62 4.72 -0.39
N VAL A 10 12.85 5.07 -1.43
CA VAL A 10 12.84 6.45 -1.93
C VAL A 10 11.72 7.25 -1.27
N VAL A 11 10.46 6.86 -1.46
CA VAL A 11 9.31 7.69 -1.08
C VAL A 11 9.09 7.71 0.44
N CYS A 12 8.98 6.55 1.10
CA CYS A 12 8.77 6.50 2.56
C CYS A 12 9.97 7.07 3.32
N MET A 13 11.19 6.82 2.86
CA MET A 13 12.39 7.36 3.50
C MET A 13 12.45 8.89 3.41
N ILE A 14 12.17 9.49 2.25
CA ILE A 14 12.13 10.95 2.10
C ILE A 14 11.05 11.54 3.02
N THR A 15 9.88 10.91 3.10
CA THR A 15 8.78 11.35 3.97
C THR A 15 9.18 11.31 5.44
N GLY A 16 9.77 10.20 5.89
CA GLY A 16 10.23 10.04 7.27
C GLY A 16 11.35 11.02 7.63
N LEU A 17 12.31 11.22 6.73
CA LEU A 17 13.38 12.21 6.91
C LEU A 17 12.84 13.63 6.97
N ALA A 18 11.87 13.99 6.13
CA ALA A 18 11.22 15.29 6.17
C ALA A 18 10.55 15.54 7.54
N ILE A 19 9.84 14.55 8.08
CA ILE A 19 9.22 14.64 9.42
C ILE A 19 10.28 14.80 10.53
N LEU A 20 11.38 14.05 10.45
CA LEU A 20 12.45 14.10 11.45
C LEU A 20 13.21 15.44 11.44
N VAL A 21 13.62 15.90 10.26
CA VAL A 21 14.41 17.14 10.11
C VAL A 21 13.61 18.37 10.52
N THR A 22 12.31 18.37 10.24
CA THR A 22 11.41 19.48 10.61
C THR A 22 10.95 19.43 12.06
N GLY A 23 11.20 18.33 12.77
CA GLY A 23 10.71 18.16 14.15
C GLY A 23 9.18 18.16 14.26
N ALA A 24 8.45 17.94 13.15
CA ALA A 24 6.98 18.02 13.12
C ALA A 24 6.30 17.04 14.09
N TYR A 25 6.96 15.93 14.41
CA TYR A 25 6.49 14.95 15.39
C TYR A 25 6.39 15.48 16.83
N THR A 26 7.03 16.62 17.13
CA THR A 26 6.93 17.31 18.43
C THR A 26 5.79 18.32 18.49
N LEU A 27 5.20 18.65 17.34
CA LEU A 27 4.11 19.61 17.26
C LEU A 27 2.81 18.98 17.77
N THR A 28 2.04 19.80 18.47
CA THR A 28 0.73 19.43 19.00
C THR A 28 -0.34 20.11 18.18
N ASP A 29 -1.38 19.35 17.83
CA ASP A 29 -2.57 19.84 17.18
C ASP A 29 -3.38 20.73 18.15
N PRO A 30 -3.57 22.02 17.84
CA PRO A 30 -4.32 22.95 18.68
C PRO A 30 -5.79 22.53 18.88
N ALA A 31 -6.36 21.75 17.96
CA ALA A 31 -7.76 21.33 18.02
C ALA A 31 -7.99 20.16 18.99
N THR A 32 -7.01 19.27 19.15
CA THR A 32 -7.13 18.03 19.94
C THR A 32 -6.25 18.01 21.18
N GLY A 33 -5.23 18.87 21.27
CA GLY A 33 -4.25 18.87 22.34
C GLY A 33 -3.29 17.67 22.31
N THR A 34 -3.27 16.93 21.20
CA THR A 34 -2.43 15.74 20.99
C THR A 34 -1.49 15.93 19.80
N GLY A 35 -0.44 15.10 19.67
CA GLY A 35 0.48 15.20 18.53
C GLY A 35 -0.21 14.93 17.19
N PHE A 36 0.25 15.59 16.12
CA PHE A 36 -0.24 15.28 14.77
C PHE A 36 0.08 13.82 14.39
N THR A 37 -0.84 13.18 13.67
CA THR A 37 -0.69 11.79 13.22
C THR A 37 -1.04 11.62 11.74
N GLY A 38 -0.53 10.54 11.13
CA GLY A 38 -0.83 10.16 9.75
C GLY A 38 -0.60 11.27 8.74
N ALA A 39 -1.59 11.49 7.87
CA ALA A 39 -1.60 12.50 6.83
C ALA A 39 -1.26 13.92 7.32
N LEU A 40 -1.85 14.33 8.45
CA LEU A 40 -1.68 15.68 9.00
C LEU A 40 -0.26 15.93 9.47
N LEU A 41 0.41 14.91 10.03
CA LEU A 41 1.80 15.02 10.46
C LEU A 41 2.73 15.35 9.28
N THR A 42 2.54 14.67 8.14
CA THR A 42 3.32 14.93 6.93
C THR A 42 3.02 16.32 6.35
N ILE A 43 1.76 16.76 6.39
CA ILE A 43 1.38 18.11 5.94
C ILE A 43 2.09 19.17 6.79
N GLU A 44 2.10 19.04 8.11
CA GLU A 44 2.79 20.01 8.98
C GLU A 44 4.31 19.99 8.79
N ALA A 45 4.92 18.83 8.58
CA ALA A 45 6.34 18.73 8.22
C ALA A 45 6.66 19.53 6.95
N PHE A 46 5.89 19.34 5.87
CA PHE A 46 6.13 20.04 4.62
C PHE A 46 5.80 21.54 4.68
N LYS A 47 4.82 21.95 5.51
CA LYS A 47 4.51 23.37 5.73
C LYS A 47 5.63 24.13 6.42
N GLN A 48 6.40 23.50 7.31
CA GLN A 48 7.53 24.18 7.95
C GLN A 48 8.63 24.58 6.95
N VAL A 49 8.85 23.79 5.90
CA VAL A 49 9.88 24.06 4.88
C VAL A 49 9.31 24.88 3.71
N LEU A 50 8.08 24.59 3.30
CA LEU A 50 7.37 25.25 2.19
C LEU A 50 6.02 25.78 2.69
N PRO A 51 5.97 26.99 3.30
CA PRO A 51 4.78 27.50 3.99
C PRO A 51 3.53 27.62 3.11
N VAL A 52 3.71 27.93 1.83
CA VAL A 52 2.60 28.18 0.89
C VAL A 52 2.25 26.93 0.09
N LEU A 53 3.24 26.15 -0.36
CA LEU A 53 3.04 25.04 -1.31
C LEU A 53 3.08 23.65 -0.65
N GLY A 54 3.70 23.51 0.53
CA GLY A 54 3.98 22.21 1.14
C GLY A 54 2.74 21.37 1.38
N ALA A 55 1.66 21.99 1.89
CA ALA A 55 0.39 21.32 2.10
C ALA A 55 -0.24 20.83 0.79
N TYR A 56 -0.24 21.65 -0.26
CA TYR A 56 -0.84 21.30 -1.55
C TYR A 56 -0.11 20.15 -2.24
N ILE A 57 1.23 20.12 -2.14
CA ILE A 57 2.03 19.03 -2.71
C ILE A 57 1.68 17.71 -2.03
N VAL A 58 1.64 17.68 -0.70
CA VAL A 58 1.33 16.46 0.07
C VAL A 58 -0.09 15.99 -0.20
N VAL A 59 -1.08 16.90 -0.18
CA VAL A 59 -2.48 16.54 -0.47
C VAL A 59 -2.63 16.04 -1.91
N GLY A 60 -2.02 16.71 -2.89
CA GLY A 60 -2.05 16.29 -4.29
C GLY A 60 -1.45 14.90 -4.49
N GLY A 61 -0.28 14.64 -3.91
CA GLY A 61 0.36 13.31 -3.95
C GLY A 61 -0.49 12.25 -3.27
N MET A 62 -1.01 12.53 -2.09
CA MET A 62 -1.86 11.61 -1.33
C MET A 62 -3.15 11.26 -2.07
N LEU A 63 -3.78 12.21 -2.78
CA LEU A 63 -4.96 11.92 -3.59
C LEU A 63 -4.66 10.93 -4.71
N LEU A 64 -3.53 11.09 -5.40
CA LEU A 64 -3.09 10.17 -6.46
C LEU A 64 -2.77 8.79 -5.90
N THR A 65 -2.00 8.72 -4.80
CA THR A 65 -1.60 7.47 -4.13
C THR A 65 -2.76 6.77 -3.42
N ALA A 66 -3.75 7.50 -2.93
CA ALA A 66 -4.95 6.88 -2.39
C ALA A 66 -5.83 6.30 -3.51
N TYR A 67 -5.89 7.00 -4.65
CA TYR A 67 -6.69 6.58 -5.79
C TYR A 67 -6.13 5.32 -6.46
N ASP A 68 -4.85 5.31 -6.81
CA ASP A 68 -4.22 4.15 -7.46
C ASP A 68 -4.29 2.88 -6.59
N THR A 69 -4.06 3.03 -5.28
CA THR A 69 -4.14 1.96 -4.29
C THR A 69 -5.57 1.40 -4.23
N ASN A 70 -6.60 2.27 -4.19
CA ASN A 70 -7.99 1.82 -4.23
C ASN A 70 -8.32 1.01 -5.49
N LEU A 71 -7.79 1.42 -6.65
CA LEU A 71 -7.98 0.68 -7.91
C LEU A 71 -7.27 -0.68 -7.86
N ALA A 72 -6.02 -0.72 -7.40
CA ALA A 72 -5.23 -1.94 -7.30
C ALA A 72 -5.90 -2.97 -6.38
N TRP A 73 -6.36 -2.56 -5.19
CA TRP A 73 -7.04 -3.45 -4.24
C TRP A 73 -8.39 -3.96 -4.75
N CYS A 74 -9.15 -3.12 -5.48
CA CYS A 74 -10.36 -3.57 -6.16
C CYS A 74 -10.03 -4.66 -7.20
N PHE A 75 -8.98 -4.45 -7.99
CA PHE A 75 -8.53 -5.41 -9.00
C PHE A 75 -8.02 -6.74 -8.39
N TYR A 76 -7.23 -6.68 -7.32
CA TYR A 76 -6.75 -7.88 -6.63
C TYR A 76 -7.92 -8.66 -6.02
N GLY A 77 -8.84 -7.97 -5.36
CA GLY A 77 -10.04 -8.58 -4.79
C GLY A 77 -10.93 -9.27 -5.82
N GLU A 78 -11.20 -8.62 -6.96
CA GLU A 78 -12.00 -9.26 -8.01
C GLU A 78 -11.31 -10.47 -8.63
N THR A 79 -9.98 -10.46 -8.71
CA THR A 79 -9.18 -11.55 -9.26
C THR A 79 -9.20 -12.75 -8.32
N CYS A 80 -9.00 -12.53 -7.02
CA CYS A 80 -9.15 -13.55 -5.99
C CYS A 80 -10.58 -14.12 -5.97
N GLY A 81 -11.59 -13.25 -6.05
CA GLY A 81 -12.98 -13.68 -6.15
C GLY A 81 -13.23 -14.53 -7.40
N ALA A 82 -12.74 -14.10 -8.56
CA ALA A 82 -12.92 -14.82 -9.82
C ALA A 82 -12.23 -16.18 -9.81
N TYR A 83 -11.11 -16.33 -9.09
CA TYR A 83 -10.44 -17.60 -8.88
C TYR A 83 -11.29 -18.58 -8.05
N LEU A 84 -11.98 -18.10 -7.02
CA LEU A 84 -12.77 -18.93 -6.10
C LEU A 84 -14.15 -19.33 -6.65
N VAL A 85 -14.89 -18.38 -7.22
CA VAL A 85 -16.29 -18.58 -7.62
C VAL A 85 -16.55 -18.41 -9.12
N GLY A 86 -15.49 -18.21 -9.91
CA GLY A 86 -15.54 -18.06 -11.36
C GLY A 86 -15.72 -16.60 -11.83
N GLY A 87 -15.47 -16.38 -13.12
CA GLY A 87 -15.36 -15.02 -13.70
C GLY A 87 -16.60 -14.13 -13.65
N LYS A 88 -17.78 -14.67 -13.32
CA LYS A 88 -19.04 -13.90 -13.23
C LYS A 88 -19.08 -12.94 -12.04
N ILE A 89 -18.22 -13.14 -11.03
CA ILE A 89 -18.19 -12.31 -9.81
C ILE A 89 -17.56 -10.93 -10.00
N ARG A 90 -16.82 -10.71 -11.09
CA ARG A 90 -16.04 -9.47 -11.31
C ARG A 90 -16.91 -8.20 -11.25
N MET A 91 -18.00 -8.17 -12.00
CA MET A 91 -18.92 -7.02 -12.00
C MET A 91 -19.62 -6.81 -10.66
N PRO A 92 -20.23 -7.83 -10.02
CA PRO A 92 -20.75 -7.72 -8.67
C PRO A 92 -19.73 -7.21 -7.65
N TYR A 93 -18.47 -7.68 -7.72
CA TYR A 93 -17.40 -7.25 -6.81
C TYR A 93 -17.08 -5.76 -6.97
N ARG A 94 -16.91 -5.28 -8.20
CA ARG A 94 -16.66 -3.84 -8.48
C ARG A 94 -17.77 -2.95 -7.95
N VAL A 95 -19.03 -3.35 -8.15
CA VAL A 95 -20.19 -2.58 -7.66
C VAL A 95 -20.24 -2.59 -6.14
N ALA A 96 -19.98 -3.74 -5.50
CA ALA A 96 -19.91 -3.86 -4.05
C ALA A 96 -18.76 -3.06 -3.43
N TRP A 97 -17.64 -2.88 -4.14
CA TRP A 97 -16.47 -2.12 -3.67
C TRP A 97 -16.80 -0.64 -3.39
N LEU A 98 -17.63 -0.02 -4.24
CA LEU A 98 -17.96 1.42 -4.15
C LEU A 98 -18.54 1.86 -2.79
N PRO A 99 -19.58 1.21 -2.22
CA PRO A 99 -20.09 1.57 -0.90
C PRO A 99 -19.06 1.32 0.21
N PHE A 100 -18.20 0.30 0.09
CA PHE A 100 -17.12 0.08 1.08
C PHE A 100 -16.08 1.20 1.07
N VAL A 101 -15.75 1.75 -0.11
CA VAL A 101 -14.88 2.93 -0.20
C VAL A 101 -15.51 4.13 0.52
N MET A 102 -16.82 4.36 0.34
CA MET A 102 -17.54 5.42 1.04
C MET A 102 -17.56 5.21 2.56
N ILE A 103 -17.78 3.98 3.02
CA ILE A 103 -17.72 3.64 4.45
C ILE A 103 -16.29 3.86 4.98
N GLY A 104 -15.27 3.49 4.21
CA GLY A 104 -13.86 3.71 4.56
C GLY A 104 -13.52 5.19 4.74
N ALA A 105 -14.13 6.08 3.95
CA ALA A 105 -13.96 7.52 4.09
C ALA A 105 -14.63 8.11 5.35
N LEU A 106 -15.63 7.42 5.92
CA LEU A 106 -16.39 7.87 7.10
C LEU A 106 -15.91 7.25 8.42
N GLY A 107 -15.15 6.14 8.36
CA GLY A 107 -14.84 5.29 9.51
C GLY A 107 -13.72 5.77 10.44
N GLY A 108 -13.69 5.20 11.65
CA GLY A 108 -12.60 5.38 12.62
C GLY A 108 -11.36 4.58 12.20
N LEU A 109 -10.31 5.29 11.77
CA LEU A 109 -9.10 4.73 11.16
C LEU A 109 -8.58 3.49 11.90
N ARG A 110 -8.44 3.55 13.22
CA ARG A 110 -7.69 2.53 13.99
C ARG A 110 -8.24 1.11 13.88
N LEU A 111 -9.55 0.92 14.06
CA LEU A 111 -10.16 -0.42 13.95
C LEU A 111 -10.04 -0.98 12.52
N VAL A 112 -10.19 -0.11 11.52
CA VAL A 112 -10.08 -0.51 10.11
C VAL A 112 -8.65 -0.94 9.79
N TRP A 113 -7.64 -0.22 10.29
CA TRP A 113 -6.24 -0.61 10.17
C TRP A 113 -5.96 -1.95 10.85
N ASP A 114 -6.41 -2.15 12.09
CA ASP A 114 -6.17 -3.39 12.84
C ASP A 114 -6.76 -4.62 12.11
N VAL A 115 -7.97 -4.49 11.55
CA VAL A 115 -8.60 -5.55 10.75
C VAL A 115 -7.85 -5.77 9.44
N ALA A 116 -7.49 -4.70 8.73
CA ALA A 116 -6.76 -4.80 7.46
C ALA A 116 -5.38 -5.47 7.65
N ASP A 117 -4.63 -5.09 8.67
CA ASP A 117 -3.32 -5.67 8.98
C ASP A 117 -3.44 -7.16 9.34
N THR A 118 -4.47 -7.54 10.08
CA THR A 118 -4.76 -8.94 10.41
C THR A 118 -5.05 -9.76 9.15
N LEU A 119 -5.89 -9.25 8.25
CA LEU A 119 -6.22 -9.93 6.99
C LEU A 119 -5.01 -10.02 6.05
N ASN A 120 -4.19 -8.97 5.99
CA ASN A 120 -2.95 -8.96 5.21
C ASN A 120 -1.94 -9.97 5.74
N ALA A 121 -1.82 -10.10 7.07
CA ALA A 121 -0.98 -11.13 7.68
C ALA A 121 -1.48 -12.54 7.32
N LEU A 122 -2.78 -12.78 7.40
CA LEU A 122 -3.40 -14.06 7.02
C LEU A 122 -3.18 -14.40 5.55
N MET A 123 -3.16 -13.41 4.65
CA MET A 123 -2.83 -13.60 3.23
C MET A 123 -1.32 -13.86 3.02
N ALA A 124 -0.46 -13.17 3.77
CA ALA A 124 0.99 -13.27 3.62
C ALA A 124 1.53 -14.64 4.06
N ILE A 125 1.01 -15.21 5.16
CA ILE A 125 1.47 -16.49 5.72
C ILE A 125 1.51 -17.63 4.68
N PRO A 126 0.40 -18.00 4.00
CA PRO A 126 0.41 -19.09 3.03
C PRO A 126 1.30 -18.79 1.82
N ASN A 127 1.34 -17.54 1.37
CA ASN A 127 2.20 -17.12 0.25
C ASN A 127 3.68 -17.28 0.60
N MET A 128 4.09 -16.87 1.80
CA MET A 128 5.47 -17.02 2.27
C MET A 128 5.87 -18.50 2.39
N ILE A 129 4.98 -19.35 2.92
CA ILE A 129 5.23 -20.80 2.98
C ILE A 129 5.43 -21.38 1.57
N ALA A 130 4.55 -21.03 0.62
CA ALA A 130 4.66 -21.50 -0.76
C ALA A 130 5.98 -21.05 -1.41
N ILE A 131 6.36 -19.78 -1.24
CA ILE A 131 7.63 -19.25 -1.78
C ILE A 131 8.83 -19.98 -1.18
N LEU A 132 8.84 -20.26 0.13
CA LEU A 132 9.94 -21.00 0.77
C LEU A 132 10.07 -22.42 0.23
N LEU A 133 8.96 -23.12 0.05
CA LEU A 133 8.94 -24.47 -0.53
C LEU A 133 9.38 -24.47 -2.01
N LEU A 134 9.02 -23.43 -2.75
CA LEU A 134 9.34 -23.28 -4.18
C LEU A 134 10.67 -22.55 -4.44
N ALA A 135 11.40 -22.14 -3.39
CA ALA A 135 12.61 -21.32 -3.53
C ALA A 135 13.68 -21.97 -4.41
N GLY A 136 13.86 -23.30 -4.29
CA GLY A 136 14.78 -24.06 -5.13
C GLY A 136 14.38 -24.07 -6.62
N LEU A 137 13.08 -24.20 -6.91
CA LEU A 137 12.56 -24.14 -8.27
C LEU A 137 12.71 -22.72 -8.85
N ALA A 138 12.37 -21.70 -8.07
CA ALA A 138 12.52 -20.30 -8.47
C ALA A 138 13.99 -19.96 -8.78
N ALA A 139 14.94 -20.42 -7.95
CA ALA A 139 16.37 -20.22 -8.18
C ALA A 139 16.86 -20.91 -9.47
N LYS A 140 16.36 -22.11 -9.76
CA LYS A 140 16.65 -22.82 -11.02
C LYS A 140 16.13 -22.02 -12.23
N LEU A 141 14.86 -21.63 -12.20
CA LEU A 141 14.23 -20.86 -13.28
C LEU A 141 14.93 -19.51 -13.53
N LEU A 142 15.36 -18.83 -12.46
CA LEU A 142 16.13 -17.60 -12.56
C LEU A 142 17.48 -17.83 -13.25
N LYS A 143 18.19 -18.90 -12.88
CA LYS A 143 19.48 -19.25 -13.49
C LYS A 143 19.31 -19.55 -14.99
N ASP A 144 18.32 -20.35 -15.34
CA ASP A 144 18.02 -20.71 -16.74
C ASP A 144 17.69 -19.45 -17.56
N PHE A 145 16.88 -18.54 -17.01
CA PHE A 145 16.55 -17.25 -17.63
C PHE A 145 17.81 -16.39 -17.87
N LEU A 146 18.69 -16.27 -16.87
CA LEU A 146 19.93 -15.47 -16.98
C LEU A 146 20.95 -16.07 -17.97
N GLN A 147 20.90 -17.38 -18.19
CA GLN A 147 21.74 -18.08 -19.16
C GLN A 147 21.15 -18.08 -20.59
N GLY A 148 19.97 -17.50 -20.78
CA GLY A 148 19.28 -17.46 -22.08
C GLY A 148 18.73 -18.82 -22.52
N ALA A 149 18.52 -19.75 -21.58
CA ALA A 149 17.91 -21.04 -21.90
C ALA A 149 16.43 -20.85 -22.30
N PRO A 150 15.93 -21.59 -23.31
CA PRO A 150 14.52 -21.54 -23.66
C PRO A 150 13.66 -22.01 -22.50
N TYR A 151 12.60 -21.25 -22.17
CA TYR A 151 11.68 -21.59 -21.09
C TYR A 151 11.01 -22.93 -21.35
N THR A 152 11.23 -23.88 -20.43
CA THR A 152 10.53 -25.17 -20.41
C THR A 152 9.63 -25.20 -19.18
N PRO A 153 8.30 -25.32 -19.34
CA PRO A 153 7.39 -25.41 -18.21
C PRO A 153 7.76 -26.60 -17.31
N PRO A 154 7.78 -26.44 -15.98
CA PRO A 154 7.85 -27.59 -15.07
C PRO A 154 6.65 -28.50 -15.32
N ALA A 155 6.88 -29.82 -15.35
CA ALA A 155 5.81 -30.83 -15.45
C ALA A 155 4.97 -30.92 -14.18
#